data_AF-F9EGP8-F1
#
_entry.id   AF-F9EGP8-F1
#
_cell.length_a   1.000
_cell.length_b   1.000
_cell.length_c   1.000
_cell.angle_alpha   90.00
_cell.angle_beta   90.00
_cell.angle_gamma   90.00
#
_symmetry.space_group_name_H-M   'P 1'
#
loop_
_entity.id
_entity.type
_entity.pdbx_description
1 polymer ?
#
loop_
_entity_poly.entity_id
_entity_poly.type
_entity_poly.pdbx_seq_one_letter_code
_entity_poly.pdbx_strand_id
1 'polypeptide(L)'
;MSLAADGLGFFARRGGHLPGGGRSPSCCDTTWLETVLRAEPDVVTVCLGLNDAAFLPSQLELVSQAVDHDLSFLAARLRGVPVIVAPYFPALGVGPRFGVVRHLVHERATELGLVSTDIMSTAIDGDEGKLSVDGIHPDDAGHAAIARTMIGYYEEYVPAVCRRRSAPA
;
A
#
# COMPACT_ATOMS: atom_id res chain seq x y z
N MET A 1 9.19 -13.56 -9.60
CA MET A 1 8.78 -12.41 -10.45
C MET A 1 8.16 -11.39 -9.52
N SER A 2 8.44 -10.08 -9.67
CA SER A 2 7.73 -9.04 -8.91
C SER A 2 6.65 -8.46 -9.83
N LEU A 3 5.40 -8.45 -9.38
CA LEU A 3 4.30 -7.82 -10.08
C LEU A 3 3.89 -6.59 -9.27
N ALA A 4 4.13 -5.40 -9.82
CA ALA A 4 3.57 -4.17 -9.32
C ALA A 4 2.38 -3.81 -10.21
N ALA A 5 1.20 -3.67 -9.62
CA ALA A 5 0.03 -3.13 -10.28
C ALA A 5 -0.36 -1.85 -9.53
N ASP A 6 -0.43 -0.73 -10.26
CA ASP A 6 -1.05 0.50 -9.77
C ASP A 6 -2.57 0.29 -9.78
N GLY A 7 -3.01 -0.59 -8.87
CA GLY A 7 -4.12 -1.48 -9.15
C GLY A 7 -5.20 -1.39 -8.11
N LEU A 8 -4.87 -1.44 -6.82
CA LEU A 8 -5.93 -1.43 -5.81
C LEU A 8 -6.83 -0.20 -5.91
N GLY A 9 -6.31 0.93 -6.43
CA GLY A 9 -7.04 2.16 -6.63
C GLY A 9 -7.53 2.74 -5.30
N PHE A 10 -7.30 4.02 -5.04
CA PHE A 10 -8.03 4.65 -3.93
C PHE A 10 -9.53 4.62 -4.24
N PHE A 11 -10.37 4.64 -3.20
CA PHE A 11 -11.79 4.27 -3.32
C PHE A 11 -12.53 5.00 -4.44
N ALA A 12 -12.13 6.21 -4.83
CA ALA A 12 -12.80 7.00 -5.85
C ALA A 12 -12.68 6.45 -7.30
N ARG A 13 -11.79 5.50 -7.59
CA ARG A 13 -11.57 4.97 -8.97
C ARG A 13 -11.65 3.44 -9.07
N ARG A 14 -12.39 2.80 -8.18
CA ARG A 14 -12.43 1.34 -8.05
C ARG A 14 -13.64 0.64 -8.65
N GLY A 15 -14.78 1.31 -8.75
CA GLY A 15 -16.03 0.71 -9.17
C GLY A 15 -16.17 0.53 -10.68
N GLY A 16 -17.41 0.44 -11.15
CA GLY A 16 -17.73 0.20 -12.56
C GLY A 16 -17.23 1.29 -13.51
N HIS A 17 -17.15 0.96 -14.79
CA HIS A 17 -16.84 1.95 -15.83
C HIS A 17 -17.99 2.97 -15.93
N LEU A 18 -17.64 4.25 -15.91
CA LEU A 18 -18.57 5.35 -16.11
C LEU A 18 -18.63 5.74 -17.60
N PRO A 19 -19.76 6.32 -18.07
CA PRO A 19 -19.79 7.03 -19.34
C PRO A 19 -18.65 8.06 -19.39
N GLY A 20 -17.82 8.01 -20.43
CA GLY A 20 -16.64 8.88 -20.57
C GLY A 20 -15.30 8.28 -20.12
N GLY A 21 -15.24 6.98 -19.79
CA GLY A 21 -13.98 6.24 -19.60
C GLY A 21 -13.39 6.32 -18.19
N GLY A 22 -14.05 7.00 -17.27
CA GLY A 22 -13.69 6.99 -15.84
C GLY A 22 -14.14 5.70 -15.13
N ARG A 23 -13.75 5.57 -13.86
CA ARG A 23 -14.25 4.55 -12.93
C ARG A 23 -15.08 5.23 -11.84
N SER A 24 -16.16 4.59 -11.39
CA SER A 24 -16.95 5.07 -10.27
C SER A 24 -16.20 4.85 -8.94
N PRO A 25 -16.57 5.53 -7.86
CA PRO A 25 -16.12 5.15 -6.53
C PRO A 25 -16.63 3.76 -6.15
N SER A 26 -15.83 3.02 -5.37
CA SER A 26 -16.26 1.83 -4.65
C SER A 26 -15.34 1.59 -3.44
N CYS A 27 -15.94 1.36 -2.28
CA CYS A 27 -15.24 0.93 -1.06
C CYS A 27 -15.25 -0.59 -0.86
N CYS A 28 -15.88 -1.35 -1.76
CA CYS A 28 -16.05 -2.80 -1.63
C CYS A 28 -15.77 -3.58 -2.92
N ASP A 29 -15.13 -2.96 -3.93
CA ASP A 29 -14.77 -3.66 -5.16
C ASP A 29 -13.61 -4.63 -4.90
N THR A 30 -13.76 -5.89 -5.33
CA THR A 30 -12.76 -6.95 -5.11
C THR A 30 -11.90 -7.26 -6.32
N THR A 31 -12.10 -6.61 -7.47
CA THR A 31 -11.49 -7.00 -8.76
C THR A 31 -9.96 -7.09 -8.66
N TRP A 32 -9.35 -6.10 -8.01
CA TRP A 32 -7.90 -6.05 -7.82
C TRP A 32 -7.42 -6.96 -6.71
N LEU A 33 -8.18 -7.08 -5.61
CA LEU A 33 -7.88 -8.02 -4.52
C LEU A 33 -7.89 -9.47 -5.02
N GLU A 34 -8.83 -9.84 -5.88
CA GLU A 34 -8.85 -11.15 -6.54
C GLU A 34 -7.68 -11.35 -7.49
N THR A 35 -7.19 -10.28 -8.12
CA THR A 35 -5.98 -10.36 -8.95
C THR A 35 -4.75 -10.69 -8.11
N VAL A 36 -4.65 -10.14 -6.88
CA VAL A 36 -3.61 -10.54 -5.92
C VAL A 36 -3.71 -12.03 -5.60
N LEU A 37 -4.92 -12.56 -5.35
CA LEU A 37 -5.09 -13.99 -5.08
C LEU A 37 -4.66 -14.86 -6.27
N ARG A 38 -5.08 -14.49 -7.49
CA ARG A 38 -4.74 -15.20 -8.73
C ARG A 38 -3.25 -15.21 -9.04
N ALA A 39 -2.49 -14.25 -8.50
CA ALA A 39 -1.04 -14.19 -8.66
C ALA A 39 -0.28 -15.20 -7.77
N GLU A 40 -0.98 -15.89 -6.86
CA GLU A 40 -0.41 -16.87 -5.92
C GLU A 40 0.88 -16.36 -5.22
N PRO A 41 0.83 -15.20 -4.54
CA PRO A 41 2.03 -14.54 -4.04
C PRO A 41 2.66 -15.28 -2.85
N ASP A 42 3.99 -15.34 -2.83
CA ASP A 42 4.75 -15.74 -1.62
C ASP A 42 4.77 -14.64 -0.55
N VAL A 43 4.57 -13.37 -0.95
CA VAL A 43 4.49 -12.19 -0.08
C VAL A 43 3.69 -11.10 -0.77
N VAL A 44 2.88 -10.36 0.00
CA VAL A 44 2.16 -9.17 -0.49
C VAL A 44 2.64 -7.95 0.28
N THR A 45 2.93 -6.86 -0.43
CA THR A 45 3.14 -5.55 0.17
C THR A 45 2.04 -4.61 -0.28
N VAL A 46 1.35 -4.00 0.68
CA VAL A 46 0.27 -3.04 0.45
C VAL A 46 0.82 -1.65 0.68
N CYS A 47 0.98 -0.87 -0.39
CA CYS A 47 1.41 0.53 -0.35
C CYS A 47 0.28 1.41 -0.89
N LEU A 48 -0.59 1.90 0.00
CA LEU A 48 -1.77 2.72 -0.32
C LEU A 48 -2.01 3.80 0.75
N GLY A 49 -2.97 4.70 0.49
CA GLY A 49 -3.46 5.69 1.46
C GLY A 49 -3.18 7.15 1.08
N LEU A 50 -2.15 7.42 0.27
CA LEU A 50 -1.79 8.79 -0.12
C LEU A 50 -2.95 9.50 -0.84
N ASN A 51 -3.55 8.83 -1.83
CA ASN A 51 -4.63 9.42 -2.64
C ASN A 51 -5.93 9.57 -1.85
N ASP A 52 -6.19 8.70 -0.88
CA ASP A 52 -7.39 8.76 -0.03
C ASP A 52 -7.42 10.03 0.83
N ALA A 53 -6.25 10.56 1.19
CA ALA A 53 -6.14 11.80 1.96
C ALA A 53 -6.72 13.03 1.24
N ALA A 54 -6.80 13.02 -0.10
CA ALA A 54 -7.41 14.09 -0.88
C ALA A 54 -8.91 14.25 -0.59
N PHE A 55 -9.58 13.18 -0.13
CA PHE A 55 -11.03 13.12 0.11
C PHE A 55 -11.43 13.42 1.55
N LEU A 56 -10.44 13.60 2.42
CA LEU A 56 -10.68 13.95 3.81
C LEU A 56 -10.92 15.47 3.98
N PRO A 57 -11.81 15.85 4.94
CA PRO A 57 -12.56 14.97 5.84
C PRO A 57 -13.90 14.46 5.25
N SER A 58 -14.36 15.03 4.13
CA SER A 58 -15.73 14.86 3.64
C SER A 58 -16.14 13.43 3.30
N GLN A 59 -15.18 12.56 2.97
CA GLN A 59 -15.45 11.14 2.65
C GLN A 59 -14.72 10.17 3.59
N LEU A 60 -14.45 10.60 4.82
CA LEU A 60 -13.78 9.80 5.84
C LEU A 60 -14.41 8.41 5.99
N GLU A 61 -15.74 8.34 6.07
CA GLU A 61 -16.43 7.06 6.25
C GLU A 61 -16.18 6.09 5.08
N LEU A 62 -16.19 6.58 3.83
CA LEU A 62 -15.92 5.76 2.65
C LEU A 62 -14.47 5.31 2.60
N VAL A 63 -13.52 6.18 3.00
CA VAL A 63 -12.11 5.82 3.13
C VAL A 63 -11.91 4.74 4.19
N SER A 64 -12.53 4.89 5.37
CA SER A 64 -12.45 3.89 6.44
C SER A 64 -13.04 2.55 6.02
N GLN A 65 -14.20 2.55 5.35
CA GLN A 65 -14.82 1.33 4.83
C GLN A 65 -13.93 0.64 3.80
N ALA A 66 -13.29 1.41 2.91
CA ALA A 66 -12.34 0.90 1.93
C ALA A 66 -11.12 0.23 2.59
N VAL A 67 -10.50 0.89 3.57
CA VAL A 67 -9.36 0.35 4.31
C VAL A 67 -9.75 -0.93 5.04
N ASP A 68 -10.89 -0.93 5.72
CA ASP A 68 -11.41 -2.12 6.41
C ASP A 68 -11.66 -3.28 5.45
N HIS A 69 -12.39 -3.03 4.36
CA HIS A 69 -12.72 -4.04 3.37
C HIS A 69 -11.47 -4.71 2.80
N ASP A 70 -10.50 -3.91 2.33
CA ASP A 70 -9.34 -4.43 1.63
C ASP A 70 -8.42 -5.23 2.56
N LEU A 71 -8.12 -4.68 3.74
CA LEU A 71 -7.25 -5.36 4.69
C LEU A 71 -7.92 -6.61 5.27
N SER A 72 -9.22 -6.56 5.56
CA SER A 72 -9.99 -7.72 6.02
C SER A 72 -10.03 -8.82 4.96
N PHE A 73 -10.20 -8.45 3.69
CA PHE A 73 -10.18 -9.40 2.58
C PHE A 73 -8.81 -10.09 2.49
N LEU A 74 -7.72 -9.34 2.48
CA LEU A 74 -6.37 -9.90 2.37
C LEU A 74 -6.06 -10.80 3.57
N ALA A 75 -6.32 -10.33 4.80
CA ALA A 75 -6.12 -11.11 6.03
C ALA A 75 -6.91 -12.43 6.01
N ALA A 76 -8.16 -12.40 5.54
CA ALA A 76 -9.02 -13.58 5.51
C ALA A 76 -8.62 -14.58 4.42
N ARG A 77 -8.20 -14.10 3.25
CA ARG A 77 -8.00 -14.91 2.03
C ARG A 77 -6.56 -15.39 1.84
N LEU A 78 -5.57 -14.64 2.31
CA LEU A 78 -4.14 -14.96 2.17
C LEU A 78 -3.56 -15.59 3.45
N ARG A 79 -4.28 -16.55 4.04
CA ARG A 79 -3.83 -17.22 5.27
C ARG A 79 -2.50 -17.93 5.03
N GLY A 80 -1.49 -17.57 5.82
CA GLY A 80 -0.15 -18.15 5.72
C GLY A 80 0.77 -17.47 4.70
N VAL A 81 0.27 -16.52 3.91
CA VAL A 81 1.10 -15.64 3.08
C VAL A 81 1.37 -14.35 3.86
N PRO A 82 2.62 -13.95 4.07
CA PRO A 82 2.94 -12.68 4.71
C PRO A 82 2.35 -11.49 3.93
N VAL A 83 1.56 -10.66 4.62
CA VAL A 83 1.05 -9.38 4.13
C VAL A 83 1.70 -8.27 4.95
N ILE A 84 2.46 -7.41 4.27
CA ILE A 84 3.15 -6.26 4.85
C ILE A 84 2.43 -4.99 4.41
N VAL A 85 1.83 -4.28 5.35
CA VAL A 85 1.16 -3.00 5.13
C VAL A 85 2.18 -1.88 5.34
N ALA A 86 2.52 -1.17 4.27
CA ALA A 86 3.54 -0.12 4.26
C ALA A 86 3.04 1.10 3.49
N PRO A 87 2.17 1.94 4.08
CA PRO A 87 1.67 3.12 3.40
C PRO A 87 2.82 4.11 3.13
N TYR A 88 2.74 4.78 1.98
CA TYR A 88 3.67 5.82 1.58
C TYR A 88 3.05 7.21 1.74
N PHE A 89 3.78 8.11 2.41
CA PHE A 89 3.58 9.54 2.46
C PHE A 89 4.95 10.23 2.30
N PRO A 90 5.01 11.42 1.69
CA PRO A 90 6.29 12.08 1.40
C PRO A 90 7.11 12.39 2.66
N ALA A 91 6.45 12.69 3.78
CA ALA A 91 7.06 12.87 5.08
C ALA A 91 6.08 12.49 6.20
N LEU A 92 6.58 11.94 7.30
CA LEU A 92 5.75 11.69 8.48
C LEU A 92 5.48 13.01 9.21
N GLY A 93 4.22 13.24 9.61
CA GLY A 93 3.82 14.45 10.33
C GLY A 93 3.51 15.67 9.44
N VAL A 94 3.69 15.57 8.13
CA VAL A 94 3.22 16.58 7.18
C VAL A 94 1.79 16.27 6.75
N GLY A 95 0.94 17.30 6.71
CA GLY A 95 -0.44 17.18 6.23
C GLY A 95 -1.36 16.45 7.21
N PRO A 96 -2.29 17.14 7.91
CA PRO A 96 -3.17 16.49 8.90
C PRO A 96 -3.99 15.33 8.31
N ARG A 97 -4.30 15.38 7.01
CA ARG A 97 -5.02 14.32 6.31
C ARG A 97 -4.18 13.06 6.08
N PHE A 98 -2.88 13.19 5.83
CA PHE A 98 -1.98 12.03 5.74
C PHE A 98 -1.89 11.32 7.09
N GLY A 99 -1.79 12.08 8.19
CA GLY A 99 -1.81 11.53 9.54
C GLY A 99 -3.07 10.71 9.84
N VAL A 100 -4.25 11.18 9.40
CA VAL A 100 -5.52 10.46 9.56
C VAL A 100 -5.53 9.15 8.77
N VAL A 101 -5.20 9.17 7.48
CA VAL A 101 -5.18 7.92 6.68
C VAL A 101 -4.14 6.94 7.19
N ARG A 102 -2.95 7.43 7.53
CA ARG A 102 -1.89 6.63 8.15
C ARG A 102 -2.42 5.91 9.40
N HIS A 103 -3.10 6.63 10.28
CA HIS A 103 -3.64 6.06 11.50
C HIS A 103 -4.68 4.97 11.22
N LEU A 104 -5.65 5.23 10.33
CA LEU A 104 -6.67 4.26 9.92
C LEU A 104 -6.07 2.96 9.38
N VAL A 105 -5.05 3.08 8.51
CA VAL A 105 -4.38 1.93 7.89
C VAL A 105 -3.62 1.11 8.94
N HIS A 106 -2.81 1.76 9.78
CA HIS A 106 -2.02 1.05 10.80
C HIS A 106 -2.87 0.41 11.88
N GLU A 107 -3.88 1.12 12.37
CA GLU A 107 -4.80 0.59 13.38
C GLU A 107 -5.49 -0.66 12.85
N ARG A 108 -6.08 -0.57 11.65
CA ARG A 108 -6.80 -1.70 11.08
C ARG A 108 -5.90 -2.89 10.73
N ALA A 109 -4.71 -2.63 10.21
CA ALA A 109 -3.72 -3.68 9.96
C ALA A 109 -3.36 -4.41 11.27
N THR A 110 -3.13 -3.66 12.34
CA THR A 110 -2.77 -4.21 13.66
C THR A 110 -3.92 -5.04 14.26
N GLU A 111 -5.16 -4.57 14.18
CA GLU A 111 -6.35 -5.31 14.64
C GLU A 111 -6.52 -6.66 13.94
N LEU A 112 -6.16 -6.73 12.66
CA LEU A 112 -6.22 -7.94 11.84
C LEU A 112 -4.99 -8.85 12.01
N GLY A 113 -4.02 -8.45 12.84
CA GLY A 113 -2.76 -9.17 13.05
C GLY A 113 -1.82 -9.14 11.85
N LEU A 114 -1.98 -8.17 10.94
CA LEU A 114 -1.08 -7.95 9.80
C LEU A 114 0.17 -7.19 10.25
N VAL A 115 1.27 -7.39 9.54
CA VAL A 115 2.49 -6.60 9.74
C VAL A 115 2.25 -5.21 9.17
N SER A 116 2.53 -4.16 9.95
CA SER A 116 2.37 -2.77 9.52
C SER A 116 3.61 -1.95 9.84
N THR A 117 4.07 -1.11 8.91
CA THR A 117 5.32 -0.35 9.04
C THR A 117 5.27 0.96 8.24
N ASP A 118 6.00 2.00 8.68
CA ASP A 118 6.14 3.25 7.93
C ASP A 118 7.39 3.29 7.06
N ILE A 119 8.07 2.15 6.89
CA ILE A 119 9.45 2.13 6.39
C ILE A 119 9.62 2.76 5.00
N MET A 120 8.58 2.70 4.15
CA MET A 120 8.57 3.40 2.85
C MET A 120 8.54 4.92 3.01
N SER A 121 7.70 5.43 3.91
CA SER A 121 7.61 6.86 4.21
C SER A 121 8.91 7.37 4.84
N THR A 122 9.50 6.63 5.78
CA THR A 122 10.76 7.02 6.44
C THR A 122 11.99 6.93 5.54
N ALA A 123 11.93 6.20 4.42
CA ALA A 123 13.01 6.17 3.43
C ALA A 123 13.15 7.50 2.67
N ILE A 124 12.04 8.25 2.54
CA ILE A 124 12.00 9.58 1.94
C ILE A 124 12.07 10.65 3.01
N ASP A 125 11.14 10.62 3.97
CA ASP A 125 11.04 11.52 5.14
C ASP A 125 11.22 13.02 4.81
N GLY A 126 10.60 13.47 3.73
CA GLY A 126 10.63 14.87 3.29
C GLY A 126 11.91 15.31 2.59
N ASP A 127 12.80 14.38 2.25
CA ASP A 127 14.02 14.67 1.49
C ASP A 127 13.68 15.16 0.07
N GLU A 128 13.81 16.47 -0.17
CA GLU A 128 13.55 17.10 -1.46
C GLU A 128 14.41 16.53 -2.59
N GLY A 129 15.60 15.98 -2.29
CA GLY A 129 16.47 15.32 -3.27
C GLY A 129 16.03 13.91 -3.65
N LYS A 130 14.91 13.43 -3.08
CA LYS A 130 14.27 12.14 -3.38
C LYS A 130 12.82 12.29 -3.85
N LEU A 131 12.34 13.53 -3.96
CA LEU A 131 10.98 13.83 -4.38
C LEU A 131 10.99 14.43 -5.77
N SER A 132 9.98 14.07 -6.55
CA SER A 132 9.65 14.71 -7.80
C SER A 132 9.22 16.16 -7.57
N VAL A 133 9.11 16.93 -8.66
CA VAL A 133 8.80 18.37 -8.62
C VAL A 133 7.48 18.72 -7.94
N ASP A 134 6.58 17.74 -7.76
CA ASP A 134 5.30 17.92 -7.07
C ASP A 134 5.41 17.82 -5.53
N GLY A 135 6.58 17.45 -5.00
CA GLY A 135 6.83 17.29 -3.57
C GLY A 135 6.07 16.13 -2.92
N ILE A 136 5.49 15.23 -3.71
CA ILE A 136 4.63 14.13 -3.23
C ILE A 136 5.20 12.79 -3.69
N HIS A 137 5.44 12.64 -4.99
CA HIS A 137 5.92 11.39 -5.55
C HIS A 137 7.43 11.27 -5.37
N PRO A 138 7.96 10.06 -5.11
CA PRO A 138 9.39 9.84 -5.19
C PRO A 138 9.90 10.13 -6.61
N ASP A 139 11.13 10.60 -6.74
CA ASP A 139 11.87 10.55 -8.01
C ASP A 139 12.61 9.20 -8.14
N ASP A 140 13.50 9.05 -9.12
CA ASP A 140 14.31 7.84 -9.28
C ASP A 140 15.16 7.53 -8.04
N ALA A 141 15.74 8.55 -7.40
CA ALA A 141 16.54 8.38 -6.19
C ALA A 141 15.68 7.96 -4.99
N GLY A 142 14.48 8.53 -4.88
CA GLY A 142 13.48 8.16 -3.88
C GLY A 142 12.95 6.74 -4.06
N HIS A 143 12.56 6.36 -5.28
CA HIS A 143 12.17 4.98 -5.58
C HIS A 143 13.30 3.99 -5.25
N ALA A 144 14.54 4.33 -5.59
CA ALA A 144 15.68 3.50 -5.26
C ALA A 144 15.94 3.41 -3.73
N ALA A 145 15.72 4.49 -2.99
CA ALA A 145 15.82 4.51 -1.53
C ALA A 145 14.76 3.61 -0.88
N ILE A 146 13.49 3.76 -1.29
CA ILE A 146 12.39 2.90 -0.84
C ILE A 146 12.69 1.43 -1.14
N ALA A 147 13.11 1.11 -2.35
CA ALA A 147 13.41 -0.26 -2.76
C ALA A 147 14.52 -0.89 -1.90
N ARG A 148 15.64 -0.19 -1.68
CA ARG A 148 16.74 -0.69 -0.82
C ARG A 148 16.29 -0.95 0.61
N THR A 149 15.52 -0.03 1.18
CA THR A 149 14.99 -0.15 2.53
C THR A 149 14.01 -1.31 2.66
N MET A 150 13.11 -1.48 1.68
CA MET A 150 12.17 -2.60 1.66
C MET A 150 12.87 -3.95 1.48
N ILE A 151 13.93 -4.03 0.67
CA ILE A 151 14.73 -5.26 0.54
C ILE A 151 15.28 -5.69 1.90
N GLY A 152 15.92 -4.77 2.64
CA GLY A 152 16.42 -5.07 3.99
C GLY A 152 15.30 -5.49 4.94
N TYR A 153 14.13 -4.83 4.86
CA TYR A 153 12.96 -5.22 5.64
C TYR A 153 12.47 -6.63 5.29
N TYR A 154 12.42 -7.01 4.01
CA TYR A 154 12.02 -8.36 3.62
C TYR A 154 13.02 -9.42 4.09
N GLU A 155 14.32 -9.14 4.05
CA GLU A 155 15.35 -10.05 4.56
C GLU A 155 15.20 -10.34 6.05
N GLU A 156 14.73 -9.36 6.83
CA GLU A 156 14.44 -9.51 8.25
C GLU A 156 13.11 -10.22 8.51
N TYR A 157 12.04 -9.78 7.85
CA TYR A 157 10.67 -10.19 8.19
C TYR A 157 10.16 -11.41 7.42
N VAL A 158 10.65 -11.66 6.22
CA VAL A 158 10.28 -12.81 5.38
C VAL A 158 11.49 -13.53 4.78
N PRO A 159 12.51 -13.89 5.60
CA PRO A 159 13.79 -14.43 5.11
C PRO A 159 13.65 -15.70 4.28
N ALA A 160 12.63 -16.51 4.54
CA ALA A 160 12.37 -17.74 3.79
C ALA A 160 12.07 -17.47 2.31
N VAL A 161 11.38 -16.37 2.00
CA VAL A 161 11.06 -15.95 0.62
C VAL A 161 12.33 -15.45 -0.07
N CYS A 162 13.17 -14.69 0.64
CA CYS A 162 14.43 -14.17 0.10
C CYS A 162 15.45 -15.27 -0.22
N ARG A 163 15.53 -16.32 0.61
CA ARG A 163 16.51 -17.41 0.45
C ARG A 163 16.14 -18.46 -0.60
N ARG A 164 14.86 -18.60 -0.97
CA ARG A 164 14.41 -19.53 -2.01
C ARG A 164 15.02 -19.27 -3.39
N ARG A 165 15.58 -18.08 -3.62
CA ARG A 165 16.27 -17.71 -4.88
C ARG A 165 17.74 -18.15 -4.97
N SER A 166 18.31 -18.73 -3.92
CA SER A 166 19.76 -19.00 -3.85
C SER A 166 20.15 -20.48 -4.03
N ALA A 167 19.21 -21.38 -4.34
CA ALA A 167 19.58 -22.75 -4.72
C ALA A 167 20.18 -22.74 -6.13
N PRO A 168 21.46 -23.13 -6.32
CA PRO A 168 22.04 -23.24 -7.65
C PRO A 168 21.38 -24.39 -8.41
N ALA A 169 21.19 -24.20 -9.71
CA ALA A 169 20.90 -25.28 -10.66
C ALA A 169 22.12 -26.18 -10.87
#